data_AF-A0A246KWX0-F1
#
_entry.id   AF-A0A246KWX0-F1
#
_cell.length_a   1.000
_cell.length_b   1.000
_cell.length_c   1.000
_cell.angle_alpha   90.00
_cell.angle_beta   90.00
_cell.angle_gamma   90.00
#
_symmetry.space_group_name_H-M   'P 1'
#
loop_
_entity.id
_entity.type
_entity.pdbx_description
1 polymer ?
#
loop_
_entity_poly.entity_id
_entity_poly.type
_entity_poly.pdbx_seq_one_letter_code
_entity_poly.pdbx_strand_id
1 'polypeptide(L)' 'MATLSLGVSKAPPTVVAIPSLGVVAIKVGAASLYVEQEEADRLVLDIQQAALELRSSTAAAA' A
#
# COMPACT_ATOMS: atom_id res chain seq x y z
N MET A 1 -10.29 1.43 10.25
CA MET A 1 -9.78 2.27 9.15
C MET A 1 -8.36 1.83 8.86
N ALA A 2 -8.01 1.62 7.58
CA ALA A 2 -6.63 1.31 7.21
C ALA A 2 -5.77 2.58 7.37
N THR A 3 -4.66 2.46 8.09
CA THR A 3 -3.68 3.54 8.25
C THR A 3 -2.41 3.14 7.50
N LEU A 4 -1.97 4.00 6.58
CA LEU A 4 -0.69 3.85 5.90
C LEU A 4 0.24 4.94 6.45
N SER A 5 1.45 4.57 6.87
CA SER A 5 2.46 5.52 7.33
C SER A 5 3.51 5.67 6.24
N LEU A 6 3.71 6.90 5.75
CA LEU A 6 4.79 7.21 4.81
C LEU A 6 5.70 8.27 5.44
N GLY A 7 6.87 7.83 5.92
CA GLY A 7 7.74 8.66 6.75
C GLY A 7 7.00 9.16 8.01
N VAL A 8 6.96 10.48 8.19
CA VAL A 8 6.29 11.12 9.33
C VAL A 8 4.77 11.27 9.18
N SER A 9 4.22 11.01 7.99
CA SER A 9 2.79 11.19 7.75
C SER A 9 2.00 9.94 8.15
N LYS A 10 0.99 10.14 9.01
CA LYS A 10 0.01 9.13 9.41
C LYS A 10 -1.38 9.66 9.09
N ALA A 11 -1.83 9.39 7.87
CA ALA A 11 -3.14 9.82 7.39
C ALA A 11 -3.84 8.64 6.68
N PRO A 12 -5.17 8.66 6.56
CA PRO A 12 -5.86 7.71 5.70
C PRO A 12 -5.31 7.80 4.26
N PRO A 13 -4.89 6.67 3.67
CA PRO A 13 -4.40 6.69 2.30
C PRO A 13 -5.56 6.95 1.33
N THR A 14 -5.29 7.72 0.27
CA THR A 14 -6.16 7.82 -0.90
C THR A 14 -5.41 7.29 -2.13
N VAL A 15 -6.10 6.50 -2.95
CA VAL A 15 -5.51 5.84 -4.12
C VAL A 15 -6.21 6.35 -5.37
N VAL A 16 -5.45 6.81 -6.36
CA VAL A 16 -5.96 7.39 -7.60
C VAL A 16 -5.15 6.85 -8.79
N ALA A 17 -5.83 6.33 -9.80
CA ALA A 17 -5.19 5.98 -11.08
C ALA A 17 -4.94 7.25 -11.91
N ILE A 18 -3.78 7.34 -12.55
CA ILE A 18 -3.40 8.42 -13.47
C ILE A 18 -3.09 7.83 -14.84
N PRO A 19 -4.11 7.55 -15.68
CA PRO A 19 -3.93 6.83 -16.94
C PRO A 19 -3.01 7.54 -17.93
N SER A 20 -3.00 8.88 -17.93
CA SER A 20 -2.13 9.67 -18.80
C SER A 20 -0.64 9.50 -18.52
N LEU A 21 -0.28 8.98 -17.34
CA LEU A 21 1.09 8.73 -16.92
C LEU A 21 1.38 7.23 -16.71
N GLY A 22 0.39 6.35 -16.85
CA GLY A 22 0.57 4.91 -16.62
C GLY A 22 0.91 4.54 -15.17
N VAL A 23 0.50 5.37 -14.20
CA VAL A 23 0.83 5.16 -12.77
C VAL A 23 -0.41 5.15 -11.87
N VAL A 24 -0.28 4.49 -10.73
CA VAL A 24 -1.17 4.60 -9.57
C VAL A 24 -0.51 5.49 -8.52
N ALA A 25 -1.22 6.52 -8.07
CA ALA A 25 -0.77 7.40 -7.00
C ALA A 25 -1.43 7.04 -5.67
N ILE A 26 -0.63 6.80 -4.64
CA ILE A 26 -1.06 6.59 -3.25
C ILE A 26 -0.66 7.82 -2.44
N LYS A 27 -1.65 8.58 -1.95
CA LYS A 27 -1.42 9.78 -1.14
C LYS A 27 -1.67 9.51 0.32
N VAL A 28 -0.72 9.90 1.16
CA VAL A 28 -0.79 9.85 2.63
C VAL A 28 -0.44 11.23 3.16
N GLY A 29 -1.46 12.00 3.52
CA GLY A 29 -1.30 13.38 3.96
C GLY A 29 -0.61 14.23 2.88
N ALA A 30 0.59 14.72 3.17
CA ALA A 30 1.40 15.50 2.24
C ALA A 30 2.34 14.67 1.35
N ALA A 31 2.46 13.36 1.60
CA ALA A 31 3.34 12.48 0.84
C ALA A 31 2.57 11.73 -0.26
N SER A 32 3.22 11.51 -1.39
CA SER A 32 2.67 10.74 -2.51
C SER A 32 3.68 9.69 -2.96
N LEU A 33 3.22 8.46 -3.13
CA LEU A 33 3.93 7.37 -3.78
C LEU A 33 3.32 7.17 -5.16
N TYR A 34 4.15 7.15 -6.20
CA TYR A 34 3.74 6.85 -7.58
C TYR A 34 4.31 5.50 -7.96
N VAL A 35 3.43 4.61 -8.42
CA VAL A 35 3.78 3.24 -8.77
C VAL A 35 3.36 3.00 -10.21
N GLU A 36 4.28 2.52 -11.04
CA GLU A 36 3.96 2.13 -12.41
C GLU A 36 2.95 0.99 -12.44
N GLN A 37 2.17 0.89 -13.51
CA GLN A 37 1.07 -0.06 -13.61
C GLN A 37 1.51 -1.52 -13.32
N GLU A 38 2.60 -1.98 -13.95
CA GLU A 38 3.09 -3.35 -13.77
C GLU A 38 3.58 -3.60 -12.32
N GLU A 39 4.23 -2.61 -11.73
CA GLU A 39 4.73 -2.67 -10.36
C GLU A 39 3.58 -2.61 -9.34
N ALA A 40 2.49 -1.92 -9.65
CA ALA A 40 1.32 -1.80 -8.78
C ALA A 40 0.61 -3.15 -8.60
N ASP A 41 0.47 -3.92 -9.68
CA ASP A 41 -0.11 -5.27 -9.63
C ASP A 41 0.75 -6.20 -8.78
N ARG A 42 2.08 -6.11 -8.92
CA ARG A 42 3.02 -6.89 -8.10
C ARG A 42 2.97 -6.50 -6.63
N LEU A 43 2.96 -5.20 -6.34
CA LEU A 43 2.90 -4.67 -4.97
C LEU A 43 1.64 -5.14 -4.23
N VAL A 44 0.51 -5.28 -4.92
CA VAL A 44 -0.73 -5.82 -4.34
C VAL A 44 -0.52 -7.26 -3.84
N LEU A 45 0.15 -8.10 -4.63
CA LEU A 45 0.42 -9.49 -4.25
C LEU A 45 1.36 -9.57 -3.04
N ASP A 46 2.43 -8.77 -3.05
CA ASP A 46 3.40 -8.73 -1.96
C ASP A 46 2.76 -8.30 -0.62
N ILE A 47 1.89 -7.28 -0.66
CA ILE A 47 1.13 -6.83 0.52
C ILE A 47 0.18 -7.92 1.01
N GLN A 48 -0.52 -8.61 0.10
CA GLN A 48 -1.42 -9.70 0.48
C GLN A 48 -0.69 -10.86 1.14
N GLN A 49 0.47 -11.23 0.59
CA GLN A 49 1.31 -12.29 1.15
C GLN A 49 1.83 -11.91 2.54
N ALA A 50 2.40 -10.71 2.70
CA ALA A 50 2.87 -10.25 4.01
C ALA A 50 1.74 -10.21 5.05
N ALA A 51 0.52 -9.84 4.65
CA ALA A 51 -0.63 -9.86 5.54
C ALA A 51 -1.06 -11.28 5.95
N LEU A 52 -0.90 -12.27 5.05
CA LEU A 52 -1.14 -13.68 5.37
C LEU A 52 -0.10 -14.20 6.38
N GLU A 53 1.17 -13.89 6.16
CA GLU A 53 2.28 -14.26 7.06
C GLU A 53 2.09 -13.64 8.45
N LEU A 54 1.64 -12.39 8.54
CA LEU A 54 1.36 -11.75 9.82
C LEU A 54 0.21 -12.46 10.57
N ARG A 55 -0.85 -12.86 9.85
CA ARG A 55 -1.98 -13.60 10.44
C ARG A 55 -1.56 -14.97 10.94
N SER A 56 -0.78 -15.72 10.16
CA SER A 56 -0.29 -17.04 10.59
C SER A 56 0.67 -16.93 11.77
N SER A 57 1.57 -15.94 11.78
CA SER A 57 2.47 -15.69 12.90
C SER A 57 1.71 -15.31 14.18
N THR A 58 0.64 -14.52 14.06
CA THR A 58 -0.17 -14.13 15.22
C THR A 58 -0.97 -15.31 15.77
N ALA A 59 -1.52 -16.15 14.87
CA ALA A 59 -2.24 -17.36 15.27
C ALA A 59 -1.32 -18.43 15.90
N ALA A 60 -0.05 -18.48 15.52
CA ALA A 60 0.95 -19.37 16.12
C ALA A 60 1.47 -18.86 17.48
N ALA A 61 1.33 -17.56 17.76
CA ALA A 61 1.76 -16.93 19.00
C ALA A 61 0.64 -16.82 20.06
N ALA A 62 -0.59 -17.22 19.71
CA ALA A 62 -1.78 -17.22 20.57
C ALA A 62 -2.09 -18.62 21.10
#